data_AF-A0A1G0SQA8-F1
#
_entry.id   AF-A0A1G0SQA8-F1
#
_cell.length_a   1.000
_cell.length_b   1.000
_cell.length_c   1.000
_cell.angle_alpha   90.00
_cell.angle_beta   90.00
_cell.angle_gamma   90.00
#
_symmetry.space_group_name_H-M   'P 1'
#
loop_
_entity.id
_entity.type
_entity.pdbx_description
1 polymer ?
#
loop_
_entity_poly.entity_id
_entity_poly.type
_entity_poly.pdbx_seq_one_letter_code
_entity_poly.pdbx_strand_id
1 'polypeptide(L)'
;MISQGRLIIDPQNRWMKYEPMFSNLISRAKELDPENPRPVFLYAQNILYTPEQFGGGKDKALPILKEAEEKFKNFEPASELHPNWGEDVLKSTLENIEGE
;
A
#
# COMPACT_ATOMS: atom_id res chain seq x y z
N MET A 1 -2.45 7.19 5.57
CA MET A 1 -3.25 7.83 4.50
C MET A 1 -3.03 9.34 4.39
N ILE A 2 -3.08 10.14 5.47
CA ILE A 2 -2.92 11.61 5.37
C ILE A 2 -1.56 12.03 4.77
N SER A 3 -0.45 11.44 5.23
CA SER A 3 0.90 11.71 4.69
C SER A 3 1.01 11.35 3.21
N GLN A 4 0.55 10.16 2.84
CA GLN A 4 0.49 9.70 1.45
C GLN A 4 -0.38 10.61 0.57
N GLY A 5 -1.57 11.01 1.03
CA GLY A 5 -2.45 11.91 0.27
C GLY A 5 -1.80 13.27 0.04
N ARG A 6 -1.10 13.81 1.04
CA ARG A 6 -0.34 15.06 0.88
C ARG A 6 0.83 14.92 -0.09
N LEU A 7 1.46 13.75 -0.12
CA LEU A 7 2.55 13.42 -1.03
C LEU A 7 2.08 13.36 -2.49
N ILE A 8 0.99 12.64 -2.76
CA ILE A 8 0.47 12.44 -4.12
C ILE A 8 0.03 13.77 -4.78
N ILE A 9 -0.44 14.74 -3.99
CA ILE A 9 -0.87 16.05 -4.51
C ILE A 9 0.29 16.86 -5.12
N ASP A 10 1.50 16.75 -4.57
CA ASP A 10 2.65 17.58 -4.98
C ASP A 10 3.96 16.87 -4.60
N PRO A 11 4.28 15.74 -5.26
CA PRO A 11 5.33 14.84 -4.81
C PRO A 11 6.72 15.48 -4.87
N GLN A 12 7.00 16.28 -5.90
CA GLN A 12 8.31 16.92 -6.10
C GLN A 12 8.71 17.83 -4.94
N ASN A 13 7.76 18.57 -4.36
CA ASN A 13 8.05 19.49 -3.26
C ASN A 13 7.86 18.86 -1.87
N ARG A 14 7.17 17.72 -1.79
CA ARG A 14 6.67 17.18 -0.50
C ARG A 14 7.27 15.85 -0.08
N TRP A 15 8.00 15.16 -0.97
CA TRP A 15 8.58 13.84 -0.67
C TRP A 15 9.47 13.84 0.57
N MET A 16 10.40 14.80 0.70
CA MET A 16 11.31 14.91 1.86
C MET A 16 10.60 14.94 3.21
N LYS A 17 9.37 15.47 3.25
CA LYS A 17 8.60 15.60 4.49
C LYS A 17 7.70 14.40 4.72
N TYR A 18 6.95 13.99 3.71
CA TYR A 18 5.84 13.04 3.92
C TYR A 18 6.20 11.58 3.58
N GLU A 19 7.25 11.32 2.82
CA GLU A 19 7.72 9.95 2.58
C GLU A 19 8.21 9.32 3.90
N PRO A 20 9.12 9.93 4.69
CA PRO A 20 9.58 9.30 5.93
C PRO A 20 8.45 9.12 6.95
N MET A 21 7.50 10.07 6.97
CA MET A 21 6.31 9.98 7.82
C MET A 21 5.39 8.83 7.38
N PHE A 22 5.17 8.66 6.08
CA PHE A 22 4.39 7.54 5.55
C PHE A 22 5.06 6.21 5.88
N SER A 23 6.34 6.07 5.58
CA SER A 23 7.11 4.85 5.81
C SER A 23 7.16 4.47 7.28
N ASN A 24 7.35 5.43 8.20
CA ASN A 24 7.29 5.17 9.64
C ASN A 24 5.90 4.67 10.10
N LEU A 25 4.82 5.29 9.61
CA LEU A 25 3.45 4.87 9.95
C LEU A 25 3.13 3.47 9.41
N ILE A 26 3.60 3.13 8.20
CA ILE A 26 3.45 1.79 7.64
C ILE A 26 4.21 0.77 8.49
N SER A 27 5.49 1.03 8.82
CA SER A 27 6.27 0.13 9.67
C SER A 27 5.61 -0.08 11.02
N ARG A 28 5.14 1.00 11.66
CA ARG A 28 4.45 0.90 12.94
C ARG A 28 3.15 0.11 12.84
N ALA A 29 2.40 0.26 11.75
CA ALA A 29 1.17 -0.51 11.54
C ALA A 29 1.47 -2.01 11.37
N LYS A 30 2.53 -2.37 10.63
CA LYS A 30 2.99 -3.77 10.49
C LYS A 30 3.46 -4.37 11.82
N GLU A 31 4.08 -3.58 12.69
CA GLU A 31 4.49 -4.02 14.03
C GLU A 31 3.29 -4.26 14.97
N LEU A 32 2.27 -3.41 14.89
CA LEU A 32 1.10 -3.49 15.74
C LEU A 32 0.19 -4.67 15.39
N ASP A 33 0.06 -4.94 14.09
CA ASP A 33 -0.72 -6.06 13.58
C ASP A 33 -0.05 -6.62 12.32
N PRO A 34 0.82 -7.63 12.48
CA PRO A 34 1.52 -8.27 11.36
C PRO A 34 0.58 -8.93 10.35
N GLU A 35 -0.63 -9.31 10.77
CA GLU A 35 -1.62 -9.99 9.92
C GLU A 35 -2.50 -9.00 9.15
N ASN A 36 -2.46 -7.71 9.50
CA ASN A 36 -3.20 -6.70 8.77
C ASN A 36 -2.72 -6.59 7.31
N PRO A 37 -3.58 -6.83 6.31
CA PRO A 37 -3.18 -6.75 4.91
C PRO A 37 -2.99 -5.30 4.44
N ARG A 38 -3.65 -4.33 5.08
CA ARG A 38 -3.76 -2.95 4.58
C ARG A 38 -2.44 -2.18 4.60
N PRO A 39 -1.57 -2.27 5.62
CA PRO A 39 -0.26 -1.63 5.58
C PRO A 39 0.61 -2.13 4.43
N VAL A 40 0.57 -3.43 4.12
CA VAL A 40 1.30 -4.03 2.99
C VAL A 40 0.73 -3.51 1.67
N PHE A 41 -0.59 -3.53 1.53
CA PHE A 41 -1.26 -3.01 0.34
C PHE A 41 -1.01 -1.52 0.09
N LEU A 42 -1.17 -0.67 1.10
CA LEU A 42 -0.94 0.77 0.98
C LEU A 42 0.50 1.09 0.61
N TYR A 43 1.46 0.32 1.14
CA TYR A 43 2.86 0.42 0.77
C TYR A 43 3.07 0.01 -0.69
N ALA A 44 2.48 -1.11 -1.13
CA ALA A 44 2.55 -1.56 -2.51
C ALA A 44 2.01 -0.50 -3.49
N GLN A 45 0.88 0.15 -3.16
CA GLN A 45 0.34 1.25 -3.95
C GLN A 45 1.28 2.46 -4.00
N ASN A 46 1.92 2.80 -2.88
CA ASN A 46 2.91 3.88 -2.86
C ASN A 46 4.10 3.58 -3.79
N ILE A 47 4.59 2.33 -3.80
CA ILE A 47 5.66 1.88 -4.70
C ILE A 47 5.19 1.91 -6.15
N LEU A 48 3.98 1.41 -6.44
CA LEU A 48 3.41 1.35 -7.78
C LEU A 48 3.36 2.72 -8.44
N TYR A 49 2.93 3.74 -7.70
CA TYR A 49 2.81 5.11 -8.20
C TYR A 49 4.06 5.96 -8.01
N THR A 50 5.14 5.39 -7.46
CA THR A 50 6.45 6.04 -7.45
C THR A 50 7.12 5.79 -8.80
N PRO A 51 7.63 6.81 -9.50
CA PRO A 51 8.31 6.60 -10.78
C PRO A 51 9.50 5.65 -10.65
N GLU A 52 9.77 4.86 -11.70
CA GLU A 52 10.86 3.87 -11.72
C GLU A 52 12.23 4.49 -11.42
N GLN A 53 12.47 5.72 -11.89
CA GLN A 53 13.70 6.48 -11.62
C GLN A 53 13.95 6.74 -10.14
N PHE A 54 12.89 6.68 -9.31
CA PHE A 54 12.95 6.82 -7.86
C PHE A 54 12.79 5.48 -7.13
N GLY A 55 12.92 4.35 -7.85
CA GLY A 55 12.88 3.01 -7.29
C GLY A 55 11.48 2.42 -7.10
N GLY A 56 10.46 3.03 -7.71
CA GLY A 56 9.09 2.50 -7.72
C GLY A 56 8.75 1.70 -8.98
N GLY A 57 7.48 1.74 -9.35
CA GLY A 57 6.94 1.15 -10.57
C GLY A 57 6.35 -0.25 -10.39
N LYS A 58 5.77 -0.76 -11.47
CA LYS A 58 5.04 -2.03 -11.54
C LYS A 58 5.87 -3.21 -11.05
N ASP A 59 7.09 -3.35 -11.54
CA ASP A 59 7.98 -4.48 -11.22
C ASP A 59 8.31 -4.57 -9.72
N LYS A 60 8.43 -3.40 -9.07
CA LYS A 60 8.71 -3.33 -7.63
C LYS A 60 7.45 -3.52 -6.79
N ALA A 61 6.30 -3.09 -7.29
CA ALA A 61 5.03 -3.20 -6.58
C ALA A 61 4.43 -4.60 -6.65
N LEU A 62 4.53 -5.29 -7.79
CA LEU A 62 3.91 -6.61 -8.02
C LEU A 62 4.19 -7.65 -6.92
N PRO A 63 5.45 -7.89 -6.48
CA PRO A 63 5.69 -8.86 -5.40
C PRO A 63 5.01 -8.47 -4.08
N ILE A 64 4.90 -7.16 -3.79
CA ILE A 64 4.27 -6.65 -2.57
C ILE A 64 2.75 -6.72 -2.68
N LEU A 65 2.18 -6.50 -3.87
CA LEU A 65 0.74 -6.69 -4.12
C LEU A 65 0.34 -8.15 -3.95
N LYS A 66 1.18 -9.10 -4.39
CA LYS A 66 0.97 -10.53 -4.15
C LYS A 66 1.07 -10.89 -2.66
N GLU A 67 2.01 -10.31 -1.94
CA GLU A 67 2.06 -10.45 -0.46
C GLU A 67 0.77 -9.93 0.18
N ALA A 68 0.29 -8.76 -0.24
CA ALA A 68 -0.98 -8.21 0.24
C ALA A 68 -2.15 -9.13 -0.10
N GLU A 69 -2.18 -9.72 -1.29
CA GLU A 69 -3.23 -10.65 -1.72
C GLU A 69 -3.30 -11.87 -0.80
N GLU A 70 -2.16 -12.49 -0.50
CA GLU A 70 -2.10 -13.61 0.43
C GLU A 70 -2.53 -13.21 1.84
N LYS A 71 -2.20 -12.00 2.30
CA LYS A 71 -2.68 -11.51 3.59
C LYS A 71 -4.19 -11.27 3.59
N PHE A 72 -4.77 -10.71 2.53
CA PHE A 72 -6.22 -10.53 2.44
C PHE A 72 -6.96 -11.86 2.42
N LYS A 73 -6.45 -12.89 1.74
CA LYS A 73 -7.03 -14.24 1.74
C LYS A 73 -7.11 -14.86 3.14
N ASN A 74 -6.19 -14.50 4.03
CA ASN A 74 -6.09 -15.02 5.39
C ASN A 74 -6.63 -14.05 6.46
N PHE A 75 -7.12 -12.86 6.07
CA PHE A 75 -7.57 -11.85 7.01
C PHE A 75 -9.04 -12.02 7.37
N GLU A 76 -9.32 -12.27 8.64
CA GLU A 76 -10.67 -12.27 9.18
C GLU A 76 -10.88 -11.04 10.08
N PRO A 77 -11.85 -10.15 9.78
CA PRO A 77 -12.18 -9.05 10.67
C PRO A 77 -12.65 -9.57 12.04
N ALA A 78 -12.10 -9.01 13.13
CA ALA A 78 -12.46 -9.43 14.48
C ALA A 78 -13.94 -9.17 14.85
N SER A 79 -14.63 -8.30 14.11
CA SER A 79 -16.08 -8.12 14.19
C SER A 79 -16.61 -7.43 12.93
N GLU A 80 -17.93 -7.37 12.78
CA GLU A 80 -18.61 -6.65 11.68
C GLU A 80 -18.29 -5.15 11.64
N LEU A 81 -17.84 -4.57 12.76
CA LEU A 81 -17.43 -3.17 12.85
C LEU A 81 -15.97 -2.94 12.48
N HIS A 82 -15.17 -4.02 12.38
CA HIS A 82 -13.78 -3.91 11.96
C HIS A 82 -13.71 -3.64 10.45
N PRO A 83 -12.66 -2.95 10.00
CA PRO A 83 -12.49 -2.65 8.59
C PRO A 83 -12.49 -3.93 7.73
N ASN A 84 -13.29 -3.93 6.68
CA ASN A 84 -13.31 -4.97 5.63
C ASN A 84 -13.03 -4.41 4.21
N TRP A 85 -12.46 -3.21 4.13
CA TRP A 85 -12.10 -2.58 2.86
C TRP A 85 -10.72 -3.03 2.36
N GLY A 86 -10.48 -2.88 1.05
CA GLY A 86 -9.15 -2.94 0.44
C GLY A 86 -8.96 -4.09 -0.54
N GLU A 87 -9.62 -5.23 -0.32
CA GLU A 87 -9.45 -6.42 -1.16
C GLU A 87 -9.92 -6.19 -2.60
N ASP A 88 -11.09 -5.59 -2.80
CA ASP A 88 -11.60 -5.29 -4.15
C ASP A 88 -10.68 -4.32 -4.91
N VAL A 89 -10.11 -3.34 -4.20
CA VAL A 89 -9.16 -2.38 -4.77
C VAL A 89 -7.86 -3.08 -5.15
N LEU A 90 -7.38 -4.02 -4.33
CA LEU A 90 -6.22 -4.83 -4.64
C LEU A 90 -6.45 -5.67 -5.90
N LYS A 91 -7.59 -6.37 -5.99
CA LYS A 91 -7.94 -7.19 -7.17
C LYS A 91 -7.96 -6.34 -8.44
N SER A 92 -8.66 -5.21 -8.42
CA SER A 92 -8.68 -4.29 -9.55
C SER A 92 -7.29 -3.74 -9.88
N THR A 93 -6.45 -3.48 -8.88
CA THR A 93 -5.06 -3.04 -9.11
C THR A 93 -4.25 -4.12 -9.81
N LEU A 94 -4.35 -5.38 -9.37
CA LEU A 94 -3.66 -6.53 -9.99
C LEU A 94 -4.13 -6.76 -11.44
N GLU A 95 -5.44 -6.70 -11.69
CA GLU A 95 -6.00 -6.82 -13.04
C GLU A 95 -5.46 -5.72 -13.98
N ASN A 96 -5.42 -4.47 -13.51
CA ASN A 96 -4.93 -3.35 -14.31
C ASN A 96 -3.46 -3.49 -14.66
N ILE A 97 -2.61 -3.93 -13.71
CA ILE A 97 -1.19 -4.10 -14.00
C ILE A 97 -0.92 -5.34 -14.85
N GLU A 98 -1.72 -6.41 -14.77
CA GLU A 98 -1.53 -7.61 -15.59
C GLU A 98 -2.05 -7.45 -17.03
N GLY A 99 -3.00 -6.53 -17.25
CA GLY A 99 -3.52 -6.19 -18.57
C GLY A 99 -2.63 -5.25 -19.40
N GLU A 100 -1.62 -4.63 -18.79
CA GLU A 100 -0.56 -3.82 -19.44
C GLU A 100 0.66 -4.66 -19.83
#